data_AF-A0A536VKC8-F1
#
_entry.id   AF-A0A536VKC8-F1
#
_cell.length_a   1.000
_cell.length_b   1.000
_cell.length_c   1.000
_cell.angle_alpha   90.00
_cell.angle_beta   90.00
_cell.angle_gamma   90.00
#
_symmetry.space_group_name_H-M   'P 1'
#
loop_
_entity.id
_entity.type
_entity.pdbx_description
1 polymer ?
#
loop_
_entity_poly.entity_id
_entity_poly.type
_entity_poly.pdbx_seq_one_letter_code
_entity_poly.pdbx_strand_id
1 'polypeptide(L)'
;NFGLIYGMSAFGLAANLGIERSAAIAYIERYFSRYPNVKRYMDETRASAKANGYVQTLFGRRIYLPEINSPNGPRKSGAERQAINAPMQGTAADLIKLAMIAVQKVLDEERRATRMIMQVHDELVFEVPEGELEWAKVEVPRAMASVAELRVPLLAEVGVGRNWDEAH
;
A
#
# COMPACT_ATOMS: atom_id res chain seq x y z
N ASN A 1 8.99 -8.36 -7.84
CA ASN A 1 9.16 -7.08 -7.09
C ASN A 1 8.58 -7.13 -5.68
N PHE A 2 7.31 -7.50 -5.49
CA PHE A 2 6.64 -7.49 -4.17
C PHE A 2 7.42 -8.17 -3.04
N GLY A 3 8.00 -9.36 -3.25
CA GLY A 3 8.75 -10.04 -2.19
C GLY A 3 9.91 -9.24 -1.60
N LEU A 4 10.70 -8.55 -2.44
CA LEU A 4 11.88 -7.81 -1.98
C LEU A 4 11.54 -6.55 -1.22
N ILE A 5 10.50 -5.85 -1.67
CA ILE A 5 9.96 -4.67 -1.01
C ILE A 5 9.45 -5.03 0.39
N TYR A 6 8.96 -6.27 0.58
CA TYR A 6 8.45 -6.75 1.86
C TYR A 6 9.48 -7.48 2.76
N GLY A 7 10.77 -7.32 2.47
CA GLY A 7 11.84 -7.88 3.30
C GLY A 7 12.00 -9.39 3.19
N MET A 8 11.61 -10.00 2.07
CA MET A 8 11.84 -11.41 1.79
C MET A 8 13.34 -11.74 1.73
N SER A 9 13.73 -12.85 2.34
CA SER A 9 15.10 -13.34 2.30
C SER A 9 15.42 -13.99 0.94
N ALA A 10 16.70 -14.15 0.63
CA ALA A 10 17.14 -14.93 -0.54
C ALA A 10 16.57 -16.36 -0.54
N PHE A 11 16.38 -16.96 0.64
CA PHE A 11 15.74 -18.27 0.78
C PHE A 11 14.26 -18.24 0.36
N GLY A 12 13.50 -17.25 0.82
CA GLY A 12 12.10 -17.10 0.42
C GLY A 12 11.94 -16.78 -1.06
N LEU A 13 12.86 -15.98 -1.62
CA LEU A 13 12.86 -15.66 -3.05
C LEU A 13 13.17 -16.90 -3.90
N ALA A 14 14.17 -17.70 -3.50
CA ALA A 14 14.52 -18.96 -4.16
C ALA A 14 13.33 -19.93 -4.22
N ALA A 15 12.66 -20.13 -3.09
CA ALA A 15 11.48 -20.99 -3.00
C ALA A 15 10.32 -20.52 -3.90
N ASN A 16 10.01 -19.22 -3.88
CA ASN A 16 8.89 -18.67 -4.66
C ASN A 16 9.14 -18.70 -6.17
N LEU A 17 10.40 -18.59 -6.60
CA LEU A 17 10.76 -18.59 -8.02
C LEU A 17 11.18 -19.99 -8.52
N GLY A 18 11.32 -20.98 -7.64
CA GLY A 18 11.84 -22.29 -8.02
C GLY A 18 13.29 -22.24 -8.53
N ILE A 19 14.11 -21.35 -7.97
CA ILE A 19 15.51 -21.14 -8.41
C ILE A 19 16.50 -21.48 -7.30
N GLU A 20 17.75 -21.72 -7.71
CA GLU A 20 18.87 -21.89 -6.78
C GLU A 20 19.08 -20.66 -5.88
N ARG A 21 19.51 -20.91 -4.64
CA ARG A 21 19.75 -19.84 -3.66
C ARG A 21 20.79 -18.83 -4.15
N SER A 22 21.84 -19.28 -4.84
CA SER A 22 22.86 -18.41 -5.42
C SER A 22 22.29 -17.48 -6.50
N ALA A 23 21.38 -17.98 -7.34
CA ALA A 23 20.68 -17.17 -8.34
C ALA A 23 19.76 -16.13 -7.67
N ALA A 24 19.06 -16.51 -6.58
CA ALA A 24 18.28 -15.56 -5.80
C ALA A 24 19.15 -14.46 -5.18
N ILE A 25 20.31 -14.79 -4.58
CA ILE A 25 21.24 -13.79 -4.03
C ILE A 25 21.69 -12.82 -5.13
N ALA A 26 22.15 -13.33 -6.28
CA ALA A 26 22.60 -12.50 -7.39
C ALA A 26 21.48 -11.59 -7.92
N TYR A 27 20.23 -12.08 -7.93
CA TYR A 27 19.07 -11.27 -8.31
C TYR A 27 18.85 -10.11 -7.31
N ILE A 28 18.91 -10.38 -6.01
CA ILE A 28 18.75 -9.36 -4.96
C ILE A 28 19.83 -8.29 -5.05
N GLU A 29 21.09 -8.71 -5.23
CA GLU A 29 22.22 -7.79 -5.37
C GLU A 29 22.08 -6.90 -6.61
N ARG A 30 21.72 -7.47 -7.77
CA ARG A 30 21.45 -6.71 -8.99
C ARG A 30 20.29 -5.73 -8.80
N TYR A 31 19.23 -6.15 -8.13
CA TYR A 31 18.09 -5.28 -7.83
C TYR A 31 18.51 -4.07 -6.99
N PHE A 32 19.24 -4.27 -5.89
CA PHE A 32 19.68 -3.16 -5.04
C PHE A 32 20.80 -2.32 -5.65
N SER A 33 21.62 -2.89 -6.54
CA SER A 33 22.57 -2.11 -7.35
C SER A 33 21.83 -1.16 -8.30
N ARG A 34 20.73 -1.61 -8.91
CA ARG A 34 19.89 -0.79 -9.79
C ARG A 34 19.02 0.21 -9.02
N TYR A 35 18.55 -0.16 -7.83
CA TYR A 35 17.66 0.64 -6.98
C TYR A 35 18.24 0.87 -5.57
N PRO A 36 19.37 1.59 -5.45
CA PRO A 36 20.11 1.73 -4.19
C PRO A 36 19.29 2.45 -3.10
N ASN A 37 18.41 3.38 -3.50
CA ASN A 37 17.55 4.11 -2.59
C ASN A 37 16.51 3.21 -1.89
N VAL A 38 16.10 2.10 -2.51
CA VAL A 38 15.20 1.13 -1.86
C VAL A 38 15.94 0.42 -0.72
N LYS A 39 17.18 -0.01 -0.97
CA LYS A 39 18.01 -0.63 0.09
C LYS A 39 18.23 0.35 1.24
N ARG A 40 18.58 1.60 0.91
CA ARG A 40 18.79 2.66 1.91
C ARG A 40 17.54 2.88 2.76
N TYR A 41 16.38 3.01 2.13
CA TYR A 41 15.10 3.12 2.84
C TYR A 41 14.86 1.95 3.80
N MET A 42 15.13 0.71 3.37
CA MET A 42 14.95 -0.46 4.23
C MET A 42 15.91 -0.45 5.44
N ASP A 43 17.18 -0.10 5.21
CA ASP A 43 18.19 -0.02 6.27
C ASP A 43 17.85 1.07 7.30
N GLU A 44 17.51 2.27 6.82
CA GLU A 44 17.11 3.41 7.66
C GLU A 44 15.82 3.12 8.45
N THR A 45 14.83 2.49 7.83
CA THR A 45 13.57 2.13 8.49
C THR A 45 13.80 1.13 9.62
N ARG A 46 14.63 0.11 9.41
CA ARG A 46 15.02 -0.84 10.47
C ARG A 46 15.77 -0.18 11.61
N ALA A 47 16.69 0.73 11.31
CA ALA A 47 17.45 1.47 12.32
C ALA A 47 16.52 2.35 13.17
N SER A 48 15.63 3.11 12.51
CA SER A 48 14.63 3.94 13.17
C SER A 48 13.68 3.11 14.05
N ALA A 49 13.20 1.96 13.54
CA ALA A 49 12.34 1.06 14.29
C ALA A 49 12.99 0.54 15.58
N LYS A 50 14.28 0.18 15.53
CA LYS A 50 15.04 -0.28 16.70
C LYS A 50 15.25 0.82 17.74
N ALA A 51 15.52 2.04 17.28
CA ALA A 51 15.74 3.18 18.15
C ALA A 51 14.44 3.65 18.83
N ASN A 52 13.33 3.68 18.08
CA ASN A 52 12.07 4.27 18.55
C ASN A 52 11.06 3.25 19.11
N GLY A 53 11.20 1.96 18.78
CA GLY A 53 10.22 0.91 19.12
C GLY A 53 8.96 0.93 18.25
N TYR A 54 8.89 1.80 17.25
CA TYR A 54 7.77 1.91 16.31
C TYR A 54 8.23 2.44 14.95
N VAL A 55 7.36 2.29 13.95
CA VAL A 55 7.47 2.97 12.64
C VAL A 55 6.22 3.81 12.38
N GLN A 56 6.27 4.72 11.41
CA GLN A 56 5.17 5.62 11.08
C GLN A 56 4.78 5.56 9.62
N THR A 57 3.49 5.76 9.35
CA THR A 57 3.00 6.09 8.01
C THR A 57 3.35 7.53 7.64
N LEU A 58 3.24 7.87 6.36
CA LEU A 58 3.41 9.25 5.86
C LEU A 58 2.54 10.28 6.61
N PHE A 59 1.36 9.86 7.08
CA PHE A 59 0.42 10.72 7.81
C PHE A 59 0.61 10.68 9.34
N GLY A 60 1.71 10.07 9.80
CA GLY A 60 2.11 10.09 11.21
C GLY A 60 1.52 8.98 12.09
N ARG A 61 0.67 8.10 11.55
CA ARG A 61 0.14 6.95 12.32
C ARG A 61 1.28 6.03 12.74
N ARG A 62 1.37 5.72 14.03
CA ARG A 62 2.40 4.85 14.61
C ARG A 62 1.98 3.39 14.60
N ILE A 63 2.94 2.50 14.29
CA ILE A 63 2.83 1.06 14.45
C ILE A 63 3.96 0.62 15.38
N TYR A 64 3.60 0.21 16.60
CA TYR A 64 4.55 -0.26 17.61
C TYR A 64 5.01 -1.68 17.32
N LEU A 65 6.31 -1.93 17.51
CA LEU A 65 6.99 -3.18 17.17
C LEU A 65 7.65 -3.74 18.43
N PRO A 66 6.90 -4.37 19.35
CA PRO A 66 7.42 -4.79 20.66
C PRO A 66 8.60 -5.78 20.54
N GLU A 67 8.63 -6.56 19.47
CA GLU A 67 9.66 -7.57 19.23
C GLU A 67 10.89 -7.03 18.43
N ILE A 68 10.96 -5.72 18.12
CA ILE A 68 12.04 -5.18 17.27
C ILE A 68 13.44 -5.30 17.89
N ASN A 69 13.50 -5.33 19.22
CA ASN A 69 14.71 -5.54 20.01
C ASN A 69 14.73 -6.90 20.73
N SER A 70 13.86 -7.84 20.31
CA SER A 70 13.76 -9.16 20.92
C SER A 70 15.10 -9.91 20.86
N PRO A 71 15.54 -10.57 21.95
CA PRO A 71 16.69 -11.46 21.91
C PRO A 71 16.38 -12.74 21.09
N ASN A 72 15.10 -13.02 20.83
CA ASN A 72 14.68 -14.13 19.98
C ASN A 72 14.82 -13.77 18.49
N GLY A 73 15.80 -14.37 17.82
CA GLY A 73 16.12 -14.10 16.41
C GLY A 73 14.91 -14.18 15.46
N PRO A 74 14.12 -15.26 15.46
CA PRO A 74 12.89 -15.36 14.67
C PRO A 74 11.87 -14.23 14.91
N ARG A 75 11.58 -13.89 16.18
CA ARG A 75 10.64 -12.80 16.52
C ARG A 75 11.16 -11.44 16.07
N LYS A 76 12.44 -11.16 16.32
CA LYS A 76 13.13 -9.96 15.85
C LYS A 76 13.08 -9.84 14.33
N SER A 77 13.39 -10.90 13.60
CA SER A 77 13.33 -10.92 12.14
C SER A 77 11.90 -10.68 11.62
N GLY A 78 10.89 -11.19 12.31
CA GLY A 78 9.48 -10.88 12.04
C GLY A 78 9.16 -9.40 12.20
N ALA A 79 9.58 -8.80 13.32
CA ALA A 79 9.40 -7.37 13.58
C ALA A 79 10.17 -6.49 12.58
N GLU A 80 11.37 -6.88 12.17
CA GLU A 80 12.14 -6.18 11.14
C GLU A 80 11.44 -6.19 9.77
N ARG A 81 10.79 -7.31 9.39
CA ARG A 81 9.95 -7.34 8.17
C ARG A 81 8.73 -6.45 8.32
N GLN A 82 8.06 -6.50 9.48
CA GLN A 82 6.91 -5.66 9.76
C GLN A 82 7.28 -4.17 9.74
N ALA A 83 8.47 -3.80 10.21
CA ALA A 83 8.98 -2.43 10.18
C ALA A 83 9.06 -1.86 8.76
N ILE A 84 9.44 -2.69 7.78
CA ILE A 84 9.48 -2.29 6.37
C ILE A 84 8.06 -2.18 5.80
N ASN A 85 7.19 -3.15 6.11
CA ASN A 85 5.90 -3.28 5.45
C ASN A 85 4.87 -2.27 5.98
N ALA A 86 4.87 -2.03 7.29
CA ALA A 86 3.84 -1.26 7.97
C ALA A 86 3.75 0.20 7.51
N PRO A 87 4.84 0.94 7.23
CA PRO A 87 4.75 2.28 6.66
C PRO A 87 4.06 2.30 5.30
N MET A 88 4.40 1.38 4.39
CA MET A 88 3.82 1.33 3.04
C MET A 88 2.35 0.93 3.07
N GLN A 89 2.03 -0.21 3.70
CA GLN A 89 0.64 -0.68 3.82
C GLN A 89 -0.21 0.29 4.63
N GLY A 90 0.38 0.86 5.68
CA GLY A 90 -0.28 1.85 6.50
C GLY A 90 -0.58 3.13 5.72
N THR A 91 0.38 3.66 4.95
CA THR A 91 0.11 4.83 4.11
C THR A 91 -0.97 4.55 3.08
N ALA A 92 -0.99 3.36 2.44
CA ALA A 92 -2.10 2.98 1.55
C ALA A 92 -3.45 2.97 2.28
N ALA A 93 -3.49 2.40 3.50
CA ALA A 93 -4.70 2.40 4.33
C ALA A 93 -5.12 3.81 4.81
N ASP A 94 -4.19 4.75 4.93
CA ASP A 94 -4.51 6.15 5.23
C ASP A 94 -5.08 6.85 3.99
N LEU A 95 -4.46 6.65 2.84
CA LEU A 95 -4.90 7.21 1.56
C LEU A 95 -6.32 6.75 1.20
N ILE A 96 -6.63 5.45 1.30
CA ILE A 96 -7.96 4.97 0.97
C ILE A 96 -9.03 5.55 1.90
N LYS A 97 -8.73 5.75 3.18
CA LYS A 97 -9.66 6.39 4.13
C LYS A 97 -9.87 7.86 3.81
N LEU A 98 -8.81 8.59 3.45
CA LEU A 98 -8.93 9.97 2.96
C LEU A 98 -9.75 10.02 1.67
N ALA A 99 -9.54 9.08 0.75
CA ALA A 99 -10.31 8.95 -0.49
C ALA A 99 -11.80 8.70 -0.22
N MET A 100 -12.12 7.81 0.72
CA MET A 100 -13.51 7.58 1.14
C MET A 100 -14.18 8.87 1.65
N ILE A 101 -13.48 9.62 2.51
CA ILE A 101 -13.98 10.90 3.03
C ILE A 101 -14.16 11.92 1.90
N ALA A 102 -13.18 12.03 1.00
CA ALA A 102 -13.22 12.99 -0.10
C ALA A 102 -14.36 12.68 -1.08
N VAL A 103 -14.55 11.42 -1.47
CA VAL A 103 -15.64 10.99 -2.35
C VAL A 103 -16.98 11.22 -1.68
N GLN A 104 -17.15 10.81 -0.41
CA GLN A 104 -18.41 11.02 0.30
C GLN A 104 -18.78 12.50 0.40
N LYS A 105 -17.79 13.36 0.67
CA LYS A 105 -18.01 14.81 0.70
C LYS A 105 -18.57 15.34 -0.62
N VAL A 106 -18.02 14.93 -1.76
CA VAL A 106 -18.52 15.38 -3.08
C VAL A 106 -19.93 14.86 -3.34
N LEU A 107 -20.22 13.59 -2.99
CA LEU A 107 -21.57 13.02 -3.09
C LEU A 107 -22.60 13.84 -2.29
N ASP A 108 -22.25 14.20 -1.05
CA ASP A 108 -23.13 14.96 -0.15
C ASP A 108 -23.33 16.40 -0.63
N GLU A 109 -22.26 17.10 -1.03
CA GLU A 109 -22.29 18.49 -1.49
C GLU A 109 -23.12 18.65 -2.78
N GLU A 110 -22.99 17.71 -3.71
CA GLU A 110 -23.76 17.69 -4.95
C GLU A 110 -25.12 16.97 -4.84
N ARG A 111 -25.44 16.40 -3.67
CA ARG A 111 -26.68 15.66 -3.38
C ARG A 111 -26.94 14.52 -4.37
N ARG A 112 -25.88 13.78 -4.70
CA ARG A 112 -25.92 12.64 -5.63
C ARG A 112 -26.61 11.44 -4.99
N ALA A 113 -27.27 10.63 -5.82
CA ALA A 113 -27.89 9.38 -5.40
C ALA A 113 -26.96 8.16 -5.50
N THR A 114 -25.77 8.33 -6.09
CA THR A 114 -24.66 7.38 -6.07
C THR A 114 -24.27 6.98 -4.65
N ARG A 115 -24.08 5.68 -4.40
CA ARG A 115 -23.79 5.12 -3.06
C ARG A 115 -22.49 4.35 -3.08
N MET A 116 -21.57 4.67 -2.17
CA MET A 116 -20.42 3.83 -1.85
C MET A 116 -20.88 2.64 -1.01
N ILE A 117 -20.74 1.43 -1.54
CA ILE A 117 -21.30 0.22 -0.92
C ILE A 117 -20.24 -0.67 -0.27
N MET A 118 -19.00 -0.66 -0.78
CA MET A 118 -17.91 -1.50 -0.26
C MET A 118 -16.55 -0.82 -0.40
N GLN A 119 -15.62 -1.27 0.44
CA GLN A 119 -14.19 -0.99 0.32
C GLN A 119 -13.46 -2.33 0.46
N VAL A 120 -12.61 -2.67 -0.53
CA VAL A 120 -11.83 -3.93 -0.54
C VAL A 120 -10.45 -3.62 -1.10
N HIS A 121 -9.39 -3.99 -0.38
CA HIS A 121 -8.00 -3.67 -0.75
C HIS A 121 -7.78 -2.16 -0.98
N ASP A 122 -7.51 -1.77 -2.21
CA ASP A 122 -7.33 -0.39 -2.71
C ASP A 122 -8.52 0.10 -3.55
N GLU A 123 -9.61 -0.66 -3.59
CA GLU A 123 -10.81 -0.41 -4.38
C GLU A 123 -11.97 0.13 -3.53
N LEU A 124 -12.75 1.05 -4.12
CA LEU A 124 -14.05 1.49 -3.63
C LEU A 124 -15.13 1.09 -4.65
N VAL A 125 -16.19 0.43 -4.16
CA VAL A 125 -17.28 -0.07 -5.02
C VAL A 125 -18.52 0.78 -4.81
N PHE A 126 -19.19 1.12 -5.92
CA PHE A 126 -20.34 2.02 -5.94
C PHE A 126 -21.54 1.41 -6.65
N GLU A 127 -22.74 1.71 -6.15
CA GLU A 127 -23.98 1.66 -6.93
C GLU A 127 -24.26 3.05 -7.49
N VAL A 128 -24.36 3.16 -8.81
CA VAL A 128 -24.46 4.43 -9.53
C VAL A 128 -25.76 4.46 -10.33
N PRO A 129 -26.67 5.42 -10.10
CA PRO A 129 -27.81 5.65 -10.99
C PRO A 129 -27.35 5.94 -12.42
N GLU A 130 -28.08 5.44 -13.43
CA GLU A 130 -27.67 5.58 -14.84
C GLU A 130 -27.43 7.04 -15.26
N GLY A 131 -28.25 7.98 -14.77
CA GLY A 131 -28.10 9.41 -15.02
C GLY A 131 -26.88 10.08 -14.35
N GLU A 132 -26.21 9.40 -13.41
CA GLU A 132 -25.01 9.87 -12.72
C GLU A 132 -23.73 9.16 -13.20
N LEU A 133 -23.83 8.20 -14.13
CA LEU A 133 -22.70 7.35 -14.52
C LEU A 133 -21.51 8.13 -15.08
N GLU A 134 -21.75 9.04 -16.03
CA GLU A 134 -20.66 9.83 -16.64
C GLU A 134 -20.03 10.80 -15.64
N TRP A 135 -20.82 11.31 -14.69
CA TRP A 135 -20.31 12.09 -13.58
C TRP A 135 -19.42 11.23 -12.66
N ALA A 136 -19.89 10.05 -12.26
CA ALA A 136 -19.16 9.17 -11.34
C ALA A 136 -17.82 8.71 -11.94
N LYS A 137 -17.80 8.39 -13.24
CA LYS A 137 -16.57 8.03 -13.98
C LYS A 137 -15.48 9.09 -13.95
N VAL A 138 -15.85 10.36 -13.79
CA VAL A 138 -14.90 11.48 -13.79
C VAL A 138 -14.59 11.93 -12.37
N GLU A 139 -15.62 12.19 -11.57
CA GLU A 139 -15.47 12.85 -10.28
C GLU A 139 -14.97 11.92 -9.17
N VAL A 140 -15.36 10.64 -9.18
CA VAL A 140 -14.88 9.67 -8.19
C VAL A 140 -13.36 9.45 -8.28
N PRO A 141 -12.78 9.06 -9.44
CA PRO A 141 -11.33 8.86 -9.52
C PRO A 141 -10.55 10.16 -9.30
N ARG A 142 -11.09 11.31 -9.74
CA ARG A 142 -10.50 12.63 -9.47
C ARG A 142 -10.43 12.91 -7.97
N ALA A 143 -11.52 12.69 -7.24
CA ALA A 143 -11.57 12.89 -5.79
C ALA A 143 -10.58 11.94 -5.08
N MET A 144 -10.58 10.66 -5.44
CA MET A 144 -9.66 9.65 -4.88
C MET A 144 -8.18 10.01 -5.11
N ALA A 145 -7.81 10.43 -6.32
CA ALA A 145 -6.43 10.78 -6.67
C ALA A 145 -5.96 12.11 -6.04
N SER A 146 -6.89 12.96 -5.59
CA SER A 146 -6.58 14.30 -5.06
C SER A 146 -6.22 14.35 -3.58
N VAL A 147 -6.31 13.22 -2.86
CA VAL A 147 -6.26 13.21 -1.38
C VAL A 147 -4.87 13.40 -0.77
N ALA A 148 -3.81 13.34 -1.59
CA ALA A 148 -2.46 13.60 -1.14
C ALA A 148 -1.58 14.08 -2.29
N GLU A 149 -0.70 15.04 -1.99
CA GLU A 149 0.37 15.42 -2.89
C GLU A 149 1.60 14.53 -2.65
N LEU A 150 1.90 13.67 -3.62
CA LEU A 150 3.02 12.75 -3.58
C LEU A 150 3.97 13.03 -4.75
N ARG A 151 5.25 12.68 -4.60
CA ARG A 151 6.24 12.83 -5.70
C ARG A 151 5.89 12.00 -6.93
N VAL A 152 5.13 10.92 -6.74
CA VAL A 152 4.55 10.10 -7.81
C VAL A 152 3.04 10.25 -7.69
N PRO A 153 2.32 10.65 -8.76
CA PRO A 153 0.89 10.92 -8.69
C PRO A 153 0.10 9.66 -8.34
N LEU A 154 -0.96 9.83 -7.56
CA LEU A 154 -1.95 8.78 -7.34
C LEU A 154 -2.81 8.63 -8.59
N LEU A 155 -3.12 7.38 -8.92
CA LEU A 155 -3.99 7.01 -10.03
C LEU A 155 -5.16 6.22 -9.45
N ALA A 156 -6.37 6.52 -9.92
CA ALA A 156 -7.57 5.74 -9.65
C ALA A 156 -8.19 5.36 -11.00
N GLU A 157 -8.26 4.06 -11.25
CA GLU A 157 -8.89 3.51 -12.45
C GLU A 157 -10.36 3.22 -12.19
N VAL A 158 -11.17 3.21 -13.25
CA VAL A 158 -12.62 2.99 -13.16
C VAL A 158 -13.02 1.90 -14.13
N GLY A 159 -13.62 0.83 -13.60
CA GLY A 159 -14.40 -0.13 -14.36
C GLY A 159 -15.89 0.01 -14.08
N VAL A 160 -16.72 -0.44 -15.02
CA VAL A 160 -18.18 -0.34 -14.94
C VAL A 160 -18.79 -1.62 -15.47
N GLY A 161 -19.69 -2.22 -14.69
CA GLY A 161 -20.33 -3.48 -15.01
C GLY A 161 -21.68 -3.61 -14.33
N ARG A 162 -22.46 -4.62 -14.70
CA ARG A 162 -23.76 -4.93 -14.06
C ARG A 162 -23.60 -5.71 -12.76
N ASN A 163 -22.41 -6.23 -12.53
CA ASN A 163 -21.99 -6.92 -11.32
C ASN A 163 -20.51 -6.58 -11.05
N TRP A 164 -20.01 -6.99 -9.90
CA TRP A 164 -18.66 -6.65 -9.48
C TRP A 164 -17.58 -7.24 -10.40
N ASP A 165 -17.76 -8.46 -10.91
CA ASP A 165 -16.80 -9.13 -11.80
C ASP A 165 -16.64 -8.41 -13.15
N GLU A 166 -17.72 -7.84 -13.69
CA GLU A 166 -17.67 -7.01 -14.91
C GLU A 166 -17.05 -5.62 -14.67
N ALA A 167 -17.09 -5.13 -13.43
CA ALA A 167 -16.63 -3.79 -13.06
C ALA A 167 -15.19 -3.76 -12.54
N HIS A 168 -14.66 -4.91 -12.13
CA HIS A 168 -13.28 -5.10 -11.66
C HIS A 168 -12.31 -5.27 -12.84
#